data_AF-A0A9R1CPQ0-F1
#
_entry.id   AF-A0A9R1CPQ0-F1
#
_cell.length_a   1.000
_cell.length_b   1.000
_cell.length_c   1.000
_cell.angle_alpha   90.00
_cell.angle_beta   90.00
_cell.angle_gamma   90.00
#
_symmetry.space_group_name_H-M   'P 1'
#
loop_
_entity.id
_entity.type
_entity.pdbx_description
1 polymer ?
#
loop_
_entity_poly.entity_id
_entity_poly.type
_entity_poly.pdbx_seq_one_letter_code
_entity_poly.pdbx_strand_id
1 'polypeptide(L)'
;MPIPFFGKQQQDTAQEQQQQQQQQQQQSAEKPTHHVPQVDRFETTLKDELKLQELQYPTPDDVPACMRLLDEFLMCYALVPQLRNIYRHGELHNCSWKFQDFKYCMSLKSEDPEGKRELWVKRRAEWWARRRVGVSSEDVWDVRTEKLENFPPLGEEVTSETSTT
;
A
#
# COMPACT_ATOMS: atom_id res chain seq x y z
N MET A 1 -79.57 -28.97 2.37
CA MET A 1 -79.25 -29.53 1.04
C MET A 1 -78.47 -28.47 0.27
N PRO A 2 -77.50 -28.80 -0.59
CA PRO A 2 -76.23 -29.52 -0.41
C PRO A 2 -75.00 -28.57 -0.58
N ILE A 3 -73.81 -29.04 -0.20
CA ILE A 3 -72.49 -28.46 -0.55
C ILE A 3 -72.14 -28.95 -1.98
N PRO A 4 -71.32 -28.23 -2.79
CA PRO A 4 -69.93 -28.69 -2.91
C PRO A 4 -68.84 -27.62 -3.22
N PHE A 5 -67.67 -27.85 -2.61
CA PHE A 5 -66.32 -27.84 -3.21
C PHE A 5 -65.60 -26.54 -3.62
N PHE A 6 -64.49 -26.24 -2.92
CA PHE A 6 -63.18 -25.79 -3.44
C PHE A 6 -62.20 -25.90 -2.25
N GLY A 7 -61.28 -26.87 -2.12
CA GLY A 7 -60.52 -27.58 -3.14
C GLY A 7 -59.16 -26.91 -3.33
N LYS A 8 -58.21 -27.20 -2.42
CA LYS A 8 -56.75 -27.07 -2.53
C LYS A 8 -56.19 -25.79 -3.18
N GLN A 9 -55.69 -24.84 -2.38
CA GLN A 9 -54.57 -23.96 -2.77
C GLN A 9 -53.90 -23.32 -1.53
N GLN A 10 -53.28 -24.12 -0.66
CA GLN A 10 -52.51 -23.53 0.44
C GLN A 10 -51.36 -24.41 0.93
N GLN A 11 -50.75 -25.23 0.07
CA GLN A 11 -49.57 -26.03 0.45
C GLN A 11 -48.39 -25.95 -0.51
N ASP A 12 -48.54 -25.41 -1.72
CA ASP A 12 -47.43 -25.43 -2.70
C ASP A 12 -46.47 -24.22 -2.60
N THR A 13 -46.88 -23.10 -1.98
CA THR A 13 -46.03 -21.88 -1.89
C THR A 13 -44.99 -21.91 -0.76
N ALA A 14 -45.13 -22.82 0.21
CA ALA A 14 -44.18 -22.92 1.32
C ALA A 14 -42.91 -23.72 0.96
N GLN A 15 -42.99 -24.61 -0.05
CA GLN A 15 -41.85 -25.43 -0.47
C GLN A 15 -40.94 -24.72 -1.48
N GLU A 16 -41.49 -23.82 -2.31
CA GLU A 16 -40.69 -23.04 -3.28
C GLU A 16 -39.76 -22.02 -2.59
N GLN A 17 -40.19 -21.46 -1.45
CA GLN A 17 -39.37 -20.51 -0.68
C GLN A 17 -38.20 -21.19 0.05
N GLN A 18 -38.36 -22.46 0.45
CA GLN A 18 -37.29 -23.21 1.10
C GLN A 18 -36.21 -23.68 0.11
N GLN A 19 -36.57 -23.94 -1.15
CA GLN A 19 -35.58 -24.27 -2.19
C GLN A 19 -34.73 -23.05 -2.62
N GLN A 20 -35.30 -21.84 -2.63
CA GLN A 20 -34.53 -20.64 -2.94
C GLN A 20 -33.51 -20.27 -1.85
N GLN A 21 -33.81 -20.54 -0.57
CA GLN A 21 -32.84 -20.33 0.52
C GLN A 21 -31.68 -21.33 0.50
N GLN A 22 -31.90 -22.57 0.04
CA GLN A 22 -30.81 -23.55 -0.09
C GLN A 22 -29.86 -23.25 -1.25
N GLN A 23 -30.35 -22.66 -2.35
CA GLN A 23 -29.47 -22.26 -3.46
C GLN A 23 -28.58 -21.05 -3.15
N GLN A 24 -28.97 -20.18 -2.22
CA GLN A 24 -28.11 -19.06 -1.77
C GLN A 24 -26.98 -19.48 -0.84
N GLN A 25 -27.03 -20.68 -0.22
CA GLN A 25 -25.95 -21.18 0.64
C GLN A 25 -24.85 -21.95 -0.11
N GLN A 26 -25.03 -22.27 -1.39
CA GLN A 26 -24.04 -23.00 -2.20
C GLN A 26 -23.17 -22.09 -3.10
N GLN A 27 -23.34 -20.76 -3.02
CA GLN A 27 -22.43 -19.78 -3.63
C GLN A 27 -21.36 -19.27 -2.65
N SER A 28 -20.88 -20.11 -1.74
CA SER A 28 -19.57 -19.97 -1.12
C SER A 28 -18.54 -20.74 -1.95
N ALA A 29 -18.41 -20.37 -3.23
CA ALA A 29 -17.26 -20.77 -4.02
C ALA A 29 -16.05 -19.97 -3.49
N GLU A 30 -15.35 -20.62 -2.57
CA GLU A 30 -14.08 -20.24 -1.98
C GLU A 30 -13.10 -19.88 -3.11
N LYS A 31 -13.01 -18.59 -3.43
CA LYS A 31 -11.81 -18.03 -4.07
C LYS A 31 -10.67 -18.32 -3.10
N PRO A 32 -9.50 -18.83 -3.53
CA PRO A 32 -8.39 -19.07 -2.62
C PRO A 32 -7.91 -17.73 -2.08
N THR A 33 -8.52 -17.28 -1.00
CA THR A 33 -8.00 -16.23 -0.14
C THR A 33 -6.91 -16.89 0.65
N HIS A 34 -5.66 -16.63 0.29
CA HIS A 34 -4.54 -16.82 1.18
C HIS A 34 -4.86 -16.05 2.47
N HIS A 35 -5.39 -16.74 3.48
CA HIS A 35 -5.69 -16.16 4.79
C HIS A 35 -4.35 -15.86 5.45
N VAL A 36 -3.83 -14.65 5.23
CA VAL A 36 -2.80 -14.08 6.10
C VAL A 36 -3.51 -13.63 7.39
N PRO A 37 -3.10 -14.09 8.59
CA PRO A 37 -3.57 -13.49 9.83
C PRO A 37 -3.26 -11.99 9.82
N GLN A 38 -4.30 -11.16 9.84
CA GLN A 38 -4.18 -9.69 9.70
C GLN A 38 -3.38 -9.01 10.83
N VAL A 39 -3.09 -9.72 11.93
CA VAL A 39 -2.34 -9.20 13.09
C VAL A 39 -0.82 -9.40 12.96
N ASP A 40 -0.31 -10.11 11.93
CA ASP A 40 1.14 -10.33 11.73
C ASP A 40 1.79 -9.38 10.70
N ARG A 41 1.01 -8.88 9.71
CA ARG A 41 1.56 -8.12 8.56
C ARG A 41 2.19 -6.79 8.96
N PHE A 42 1.59 -6.06 9.90
CA PHE A 42 2.15 -4.78 10.35
C PHE A 42 3.48 -4.99 11.06
N GLU A 43 3.59 -6.01 11.91
CA GLU A 43 4.79 -6.29 12.67
C GLU A 43 5.95 -6.78 11.79
N THR A 44 5.69 -7.64 10.81
CA THR A 44 6.70 -8.08 9.85
C THR A 44 7.20 -6.90 9.01
N THR A 45 6.29 -6.10 8.47
CA THR A 45 6.62 -4.90 7.68
C THR A 45 7.41 -3.88 8.49
N LEU A 46 7.09 -3.72 9.78
CA LEU A 46 7.81 -2.83 10.68
C LEU A 46 9.24 -3.32 10.94
N LYS A 47 9.44 -4.62 11.18
CA LYS A 47 10.79 -5.22 11.34
C LYS A 47 11.64 -5.02 10.08
N ASP A 48 11.05 -5.24 8.91
CA ASP A 48 11.72 -5.02 7.63
C ASP A 48 12.07 -3.55 7.42
N GLU A 49 11.12 -2.64 7.69
CA GLU A 49 11.38 -1.20 7.63
C GLU A 49 12.49 -0.78 8.58
N LEU A 50 12.47 -1.24 9.84
CA LEU A 50 13.50 -0.89 10.82
C LEU A 50 14.89 -1.24 10.28
N LYS A 51 15.06 -2.45 9.74
CA LYS A 51 16.32 -2.87 9.12
C LYS A 51 16.73 -1.96 7.96
N LEU A 52 15.80 -1.56 7.10
CA LEU A 52 16.08 -0.64 6.00
C LEU A 52 16.46 0.76 6.51
N GLN A 53 15.75 1.27 7.51
CA GLN A 53 16.01 2.60 8.08
C GLN A 53 17.34 2.64 8.86
N GLU A 54 17.71 1.56 9.55
CA GLU A 54 19.01 1.44 10.23
C GLU A 54 20.18 1.48 9.23
N LEU A 55 20.03 0.84 8.07
CA LEU A 55 21.01 0.91 6.99
C LEU A 55 21.06 2.29 6.32
N GLN A 56 19.92 2.97 6.23
CA GLN A 56 19.83 4.32 5.65
C GLN A 56 20.48 5.39 6.53
N TYR A 57 20.43 5.21 7.85
CA TYR A 57 21.01 6.12 8.84
C TYR A 57 22.03 5.38 9.70
N PRO A 58 23.22 5.02 9.20
CA PRO A 58 24.19 4.25 9.98
C PRO A 58 24.77 5.07 11.14
N THR A 59 24.99 6.38 10.97
CA THR A 59 25.56 7.26 11.98
C THR A 59 24.55 8.30 12.49
N PRO A 60 24.75 8.91 13.68
CA PRO A 60 23.88 9.97 14.15
C PRO A 60 23.95 11.25 13.30
N ASP A 61 25.06 11.47 12.60
CA ASP A 61 25.27 12.64 11.73
C ASP A 61 24.44 12.56 10.43
N ASP A 62 24.05 11.35 10.01
CA ASP A 62 23.17 11.14 8.85
C ASP A 62 21.72 11.54 9.14
N VAL A 63 21.36 11.70 10.43
CA VAL A 63 20.03 12.14 10.83
C VAL A 63 19.88 13.62 10.46
N PRO A 64 18.85 13.98 9.68
CA PRO A 64 18.75 15.34 9.18
C PRO A 64 18.54 16.37 10.31
N ALA A 65 19.25 17.49 10.21
CA ALA A 65 19.12 18.61 11.13
C ALA A 65 17.71 19.24 11.06
N CYS A 66 17.16 19.68 12.20
CA CYS A 66 15.78 20.17 12.27
C CYS A 66 15.51 21.37 11.35
N MET A 67 16.50 22.24 11.13
CA MET A 67 16.38 23.36 10.18
C MET A 67 16.21 22.87 8.74
N ARG A 68 16.89 21.78 8.35
CA ARG A 68 16.72 21.19 7.03
C ARG A 68 15.29 20.69 6.81
N LEU A 69 14.64 20.16 7.85
CA LEU A 69 13.24 19.71 7.79
C LEU A 69 12.29 20.90 7.67
N LEU A 70 12.61 22.01 8.34
CA LEU A 70 11.85 23.25 8.22
C LEU A 70 11.92 23.80 6.80
N ASP A 71 13.13 23.87 6.23
CA ASP A 71 13.33 24.32 4.85
C ASP A 71 12.56 23.43 3.87
N GLU A 72 12.57 22.12 4.08
CA GLU A 72 11.82 21.17 3.27
C GLU A 72 10.28 21.37 3.37
N PHE A 73 9.79 21.73 4.55
CA PHE A 73 8.39 22.13 4.74
C PHE A 73 8.06 23.44 4.01
N LEU A 74 8.91 24.46 4.12
CA LEU A 74 8.72 25.75 3.44
C LEU A 74 8.77 25.59 1.92
N MET A 75 9.71 24.77 1.41
CA MET A 75 9.83 24.45 0.00
C MET A 75 8.60 23.70 -0.54
N CYS A 76 7.94 22.89 0.28
CA CYS A 76 6.67 22.26 -0.10
C CYS A 76 5.56 23.31 -0.33
N TYR A 77 5.53 24.38 0.47
CA TYR A 77 4.58 25.49 0.32
C TYR A 77 5.02 26.57 -0.68
N ALA A 78 6.19 26.43 -1.30
CA ALA A 78 6.65 27.39 -2.30
C ALA A 78 5.64 27.49 -3.47
N LEU A 79 5.53 28.69 -4.04
CA LEU A 79 4.50 29.02 -5.04
C LEU A 79 4.58 28.14 -6.29
N VAL A 80 5.79 27.88 -6.79
CA VAL A 80 5.99 27.14 -8.04
C VAL A 80 5.59 25.65 -7.90
N PRO A 81 6.06 24.90 -6.88
CA PRO A 81 5.57 23.54 -6.62
C PRO A 81 4.06 23.45 -6.43
N GLN A 82 3.46 24.39 -5.70
CA GLN A 82 2.03 24.40 -5.44
C GLN A 82 1.22 24.65 -6.72
N LEU A 83 1.64 25.59 -7.57
CA LEU A 83 0.99 25.84 -8.85
C LEU A 83 1.05 24.61 -9.76
N ARG A 84 2.18 23.90 -9.79
CA ARG A 84 2.32 22.66 -10.56
C ARG A 84 1.39 21.56 -10.04
N ASN A 85 1.20 21.46 -8.72
CA ASN A 85 0.28 20.49 -8.15
C ASN A 85 -1.18 20.79 -8.48
N ILE A 86 -1.57 22.07 -8.37
CA ILE A 86 -2.90 22.51 -8.77
C ILE A 86 -3.14 22.19 -10.25
N TYR A 87 -2.15 22.46 -11.11
CA TYR A 87 -2.25 22.17 -12.53
C TYR A 87 -2.44 20.67 -12.83
N ARG A 88 -1.71 19.78 -12.14
CA ARG A 88 -1.74 18.34 -12.41
C ARG A 88 -2.87 17.60 -11.69
N HIS A 89 -3.15 17.96 -10.44
CA HIS A 89 -4.01 17.22 -9.53
C HIS A 89 -5.25 18.01 -9.08
N GLY A 90 -5.33 19.32 -9.36
CA GLY A 90 -6.48 20.17 -9.00
C GLY A 90 -6.57 20.53 -7.51
N GLU A 91 -5.57 20.15 -6.70
CA GLU A 91 -5.53 20.39 -5.26
C GLU A 91 -4.20 21.01 -4.83
N LEU A 92 -4.15 21.58 -3.63
CA LEU A 92 -2.89 21.99 -3.00
C LEU A 92 -2.16 20.76 -2.46
N HIS A 93 -0.83 20.80 -2.45
CA HIS A 93 -0.05 19.71 -1.88
C HIS A 93 -0.27 19.62 -0.36
N ASN A 94 -0.55 18.39 0.13
CA ASN A 94 -0.61 18.08 1.55
C ASN A 94 0.80 18.02 2.16
N CYS A 95 1.28 19.14 2.69
CA CYS A 95 2.62 19.27 3.31
C CYS A 95 2.65 19.01 4.83
N SER A 96 1.54 18.54 5.42
CA SER A 96 1.39 18.36 6.88
C SER A 96 2.40 17.37 7.47
N TRP A 97 2.74 16.31 6.76
CA TRP A 97 3.71 15.31 7.21
C TRP A 97 5.14 15.87 7.35
N LYS A 98 5.54 16.81 6.49
CA LYS A 98 6.81 17.54 6.61
C LYS A 98 6.85 18.40 7.87
N PHE A 99 5.73 19.07 8.17
CA PHE A 99 5.60 19.84 9.39
C PHE A 99 5.67 18.98 10.65
N GLN A 100 5.01 17.81 10.62
CA GLN A 100 5.08 16.86 11.72
C GLN A 100 6.51 16.35 11.95
N ASP A 101 7.26 16.14 10.88
CA ASP A 101 8.68 15.77 10.96
C ASP A 101 9.52 16.87 11.63
N PHE A 102 9.32 18.13 11.23
CA PHE A 102 9.96 19.27 11.90
C PHE A 102 9.60 19.33 13.38
N LYS A 103 8.31 19.26 13.71
CA LYS A 103 7.82 19.31 15.11
C LYS A 103 8.43 18.18 15.95
N TYR A 104 8.52 16.98 15.39
CA TYR A 104 9.11 15.84 16.09
C TYR A 104 10.62 16.01 16.30
N CYS A 105 11.35 16.51 15.29
CA CYS A 105 12.77 16.81 15.46
C CYS A 105 13.00 17.82 16.58
N MET A 106 12.15 18.84 16.68
CA MET A 106 12.20 19.82 17.77
C MET A 106 11.89 19.21 19.14
N SER A 107 10.98 18.23 19.22
CA SER A 107 10.71 17.54 20.49
C SER A 107 11.85 16.62 20.95
N LEU A 108 12.71 16.16 20.04
CA LEU A 108 13.87 15.31 20.34
C LEU A 108 15.16 16.10 20.62
N LYS A 109 15.08 17.43 20.77
CA LYS A 109 16.27 18.28 20.89
C LYS A 109 17.06 18.03 22.18
N SER A 110 16.42 17.56 23.25
CA SER A 110 17.06 17.29 24.54
C SER A 110 17.81 15.96 24.59
N GLU A 111 17.58 15.08 23.62
CA GLU A 111 18.05 13.69 23.72
C GLU A 111 19.46 13.55 23.16
N ASP A 112 20.16 12.53 23.63
CA ASP A 112 21.47 12.16 23.12
C ASP A 112 21.44 11.93 21.60
N PRO A 113 22.55 12.20 20.88
CA PRO A 113 22.58 12.05 19.43
C PRO A 113 22.24 10.62 18.98
N GLU A 114 22.65 9.61 19.75
CA GLU A 114 22.32 8.20 19.49
C GLU A 114 20.84 7.91 19.77
N GLY A 115 20.30 8.36 20.90
CA GLY A 115 18.87 8.20 21.23
C GLY A 115 17.96 8.92 20.22
N LYS A 116 18.35 10.11 19.77
CA LYS A 116 17.65 10.85 18.70
C LYS A 116 17.62 10.05 17.40
N ARG A 117 18.73 9.41 17.04
CA ARG A 117 18.82 8.54 15.85
C ARG A 117 17.87 7.36 15.95
N GLU A 118 17.89 6.63 17.06
CA GLU A 118 17.01 5.47 17.26
C GLU A 118 15.52 5.85 17.20
N LEU A 119 15.14 6.93 17.89
CA LEU A 119 13.78 7.45 17.89
C LEU A 119 13.34 7.97 16.51
N TRP A 120 14.28 8.52 15.74
CA TRP A 120 14.03 8.95 14.36
C TRP A 120 13.80 7.76 13.43
N VAL A 121 14.69 6.76 13.47
CA VAL A 121 14.63 5.51 12.70
C VAL A 121 13.32 4.80 12.98
N LYS A 122 12.96 4.63 14.26
CA LYS A 122 11.71 3.98 14.67
C LYS A 122 10.48 4.67 14.11
N ARG A 123 10.38 6.00 14.27
CA ARG A 123 9.24 6.76 13.74
C ARG A 123 9.16 6.70 12.22
N ARG A 124 10.30 6.74 11.53
CA ARG A 124 10.34 6.63 10.07
C ARG A 124 9.90 5.25 9.60
N ALA A 125 10.34 4.20 10.28
CA ALA A 125 9.94 2.83 10.02
C ALA A 125 8.43 2.63 10.24
N GLU A 126 7.87 3.14 11.34
CA GLU A 126 6.43 3.10 11.58
C GLU A 126 5.63 3.83 10.50
N TRP A 127 6.12 5.00 10.04
CA TRP A 127 5.45 5.77 9.00
C TRP A 127 5.43 5.03 7.66
N TRP A 128 6.55 4.42 7.26
CA TRP A 128 6.62 3.61 6.05
C TRP A 128 5.83 2.32 6.17
N ALA A 129 5.90 1.63 7.30
CA ALA A 129 5.13 0.44 7.57
C ALA A 129 3.63 0.70 7.40
N ARG A 130 3.09 1.77 8.02
CA ARG A 130 1.67 2.17 7.84
C ARG A 130 1.27 2.36 6.38
N ARG A 131 2.18 2.84 5.53
CA ARG A 131 1.92 3.04 4.11
C ARG A 131 2.01 1.75 3.30
N ARG A 132 2.92 0.84 3.66
CA ARG A 132 3.13 -0.45 2.99
C ARG A 132 2.12 -1.53 3.39
N VAL A 133 1.49 -1.41 4.55
CA VAL A 133 0.54 -2.40 5.07
C VAL A 133 -0.69 -2.57 4.16
N GLY A 134 -1.03 -1.57 3.35
CA GLY A 134 -2.09 -1.70 2.33
C GLY A 134 -1.84 -2.87 1.37
N VAL A 135 -2.87 -3.25 0.62
CA VAL A 135 -2.77 -4.30 -0.39
C VAL A 135 -1.81 -3.83 -1.48
N SER A 136 -0.72 -4.55 -1.67
CA SER A 136 0.28 -4.25 -2.71
C SER A 136 0.20 -5.27 -3.83
N SER A 137 0.79 -4.96 -4.99
CA SER A 137 0.91 -5.93 -6.08
C SER A 137 1.72 -7.17 -5.69
N GLU A 138 2.61 -7.04 -4.70
CA GLU A 138 3.44 -8.13 -4.15
C GLU A 138 2.58 -9.17 -3.41
N ASP A 139 1.35 -8.82 -3.01
CA ASP A 139 0.41 -9.77 -2.40
C ASP A 139 -0.28 -10.66 -3.46
N VAL A 140 -0.29 -10.22 -4.71
CA VAL A 140 -0.93 -10.94 -5.82
C VAL A 140 0.13 -11.68 -6.65
N TRP A 141 1.34 -11.11 -6.79
CA TRP A 141 2.38 -11.57 -7.70
C TRP A 141 3.65 -11.92 -6.93
N ASP A 142 4.13 -13.14 -7.11
CA ASP A 142 5.39 -13.60 -6.50
C ASP A 142 6.61 -12.93 -7.15
N VAL A 143 7.60 -12.56 -6.32
CA VAL A 143 8.87 -12.00 -6.79
C VAL A 143 9.62 -13.07 -7.58
N ARG A 144 10.00 -12.75 -8.81
CA ARG A 144 10.77 -13.64 -9.68
C ARG A 144 12.15 -13.89 -9.09
N THR A 145 12.51 -15.16 -8.91
CA THR A 145 13.82 -15.57 -8.38
C THR A 145 14.91 -15.59 -9.46
N GLU A 146 14.54 -15.87 -10.70
CA GLU A 146 15.46 -16.02 -11.83
C GLU A 146 15.42 -14.81 -12.77
N LYS A 147 16.54 -14.48 -13.40
CA LYS A 147 16.59 -13.41 -14.41
C LYS A 147 15.91 -13.91 -15.69
N LEU A 148 15.20 -13.02 -16.37
CA LEU A 148 14.67 -13.32 -17.70
C LEU A 148 15.82 -13.40 -18.70
N GLU A 149 15.83 -14.42 -19.55
CA GLU A 149 16.76 -14.47 -20.68
C GLU A 149 16.33 -13.42 -21.71
N ASN A 150 17.28 -12.62 -22.19
CA ASN A 150 17.11 -11.65 -23.27
C ASN A 150 16.11 -10.51 -23.00
N PHE A 151 16.09 -9.94 -21.78
CA PHE A 151 15.32 -8.74 -21.44
C PHE A 151 16.23 -7.55 -21.05
N PRO A 152 16.03 -6.34 -21.61
CA PRO A 152 15.09 -6.00 -22.68
C PRO A 152 15.49 -6.67 -23.99
N PRO A 153 14.53 -7.11 -24.83
CA PRO A 153 14.88 -7.59 -26.16
C PRO A 153 15.54 -6.41 -26.89
N LEU A 154 16.83 -6.52 -27.13
CA LEU A 154 17.51 -5.63 -28.07
C LEU A 154 16.83 -5.90 -29.39
N GLY A 155 15.96 -4.97 -29.82
CA GLY A 155 15.32 -5.07 -31.12
C GLY A 155 16.40 -5.36 -32.15
N GLU A 156 16.16 -6.38 -32.97
CA GLU A 156 17.01 -6.79 -34.08
C GLU A 156 17.54 -5.53 -34.76
N GLU A 157 18.80 -5.18 -34.51
CA GLU A 157 19.45 -4.10 -35.23
C GLU A 157 19.32 -4.49 -36.70
N VAL A 158 18.58 -3.68 -37.46
CA VAL A 158 18.37 -3.86 -38.89
C VAL A 158 19.74 -4.16 -39.51
N THR A 159 19.97 -5.42 -39.84
CA THR A 159 21.21 -5.89 -40.44
C THR A 159 21.29 -5.31 -41.85
N SER A 160 21.80 -4.09 -41.98
CA SER A 160 22.12 -3.43 -43.24
C SER A 160 23.46 -3.91 -43.83
N GLU A 161 23.93 -5.09 -43.43
CA GLU A 161 25.14 -5.74 -43.96
C GLU A 161 24.81 -7.02 -44.76
N THR A 162 23.77 -6.98 -45.59
CA THR A 162 23.62 -7.92 -46.72
C THR A 162 22.98 -7.21 -47.90
N SER A 163 23.75 -6.33 -48.56
CA SER A 163 23.52 -5.89 -49.94
C SER A 163 24.81 -5.32 -50.52
N THR A 164 25.81 -6.19 -50.68
CA THR A 164 26.83 -6.06 -51.72
C THR A 164 26.64 -7.22 -52.67
N THR A 165 25.93 -6.99 -53.77
CA THR A 165 26.14 -7.59 -55.09
C THR A 165 25.48 -6.69 -56.11
#